data_AF-A0A5E4IT86-F1
#
_entry.id   AF-A0A5E4IT86-F1
#
_cell.length_a   1.000
_cell.length_b   1.000
_cell.length_c   1.000
_cell.angle_alpha   90.00
_cell.angle_beta   90.00
_cell.angle_gamma   90.00
#
_symmetry.space_group_name_H-M   'P 1'
#
loop_
_entity.id
_entity.type
_entity.pdbx_description
1 polymer ?
#
loop_
_entity_poly.entity_id
_entity_poly.type
_entity_poly.pdbx_seq_one_letter_code
_entity_poly.pdbx_strand_id
1 'polypeptide(L)'
;MTSYKERILEVIGESDVGLTTVDVAKKAGVSKTTVIKYLSVLSSEGQVEFVEVGPSKLWRTRNAIAKHGGGHLPALEVEALPVVDIDFCDGEDKTIYFSFRVNPDQICSLMKRAKKCLCDAASTH
;
A
#
# COMPACT_ATOMS: atom_id res chain seq x y z
N MET A 1 -3.90 -27.49 -11.89
CA MET A 1 -3.11 -26.57 -12.74
C MET A 1 -3.04 -25.24 -12.00
N THR A 2 -1.85 -24.72 -11.78
CA THR A 2 -1.69 -23.39 -11.16
C THR A 2 -2.22 -22.31 -12.11
N SER A 3 -2.93 -21.33 -11.56
CA SER A 3 -3.51 -20.24 -12.34
C SER A 3 -2.41 -19.33 -12.92
N TYR A 4 -2.74 -18.55 -13.94
CA TYR A 4 -1.80 -17.54 -14.45
C TYR A 4 -1.39 -16.54 -13.36
N LYS A 5 -2.30 -16.19 -12.45
CA LYS A 5 -2.03 -15.31 -11.31
C LYS A 5 -0.94 -15.89 -10.41
N GLU A 6 -1.09 -17.15 -10.01
CA GLU A 6 -0.16 -17.86 -9.12
C GLU A 6 1.23 -17.97 -9.74
N ARG A 7 1.32 -18.42 -11.00
CA ARG A 7 2.61 -18.56 -11.71
C ARG A 7 3.35 -17.23 -11.84
N ILE A 8 2.63 -16.13 -12.07
CA ILE A 8 3.22 -14.80 -12.16
C ILE A 8 3.74 -14.34 -10.80
N LEU A 9 2.97 -14.53 -9.73
CA LEU A 9 3.39 -14.16 -8.37
C LEU A 9 4.59 -14.96 -7.89
N GLU A 10 4.60 -16.27 -8.15
CA GLU A 10 5.70 -17.18 -7.82
C GLU A 10 7.02 -16.68 -8.45
N VAL A 11 7.01 -16.46 -9.77
CA VAL A 11 8.18 -15.98 -10.52
C VAL A 11 8.68 -14.62 -10.05
N ILE A 12 7.78 -13.70 -9.67
CA ILE A 12 8.16 -12.39 -9.14
C ILE A 12 8.79 -12.54 -7.74
N GLY A 13 8.26 -13.45 -6.92
CA GLY A 13 8.77 -13.74 -5.58
C GLY A 13 10.15 -14.40 -5.55
N GLU A 14 10.57 -15.06 -6.64
CA GLU A 14 11.91 -15.64 -6.78
C GLU A 14 13.04 -14.60 -6.92
N SER A 15 12.71 -13.34 -7.21
CA SER A 15 13.70 -12.29 -7.50
C SER A 15 13.67 -11.15 -6.49
N ASP A 16 14.74 -11.02 -5.70
CA ASP A 16 14.89 -9.92 -4.73
C ASP A 16 15.02 -8.55 -5.41
N VAL A 17 15.68 -8.50 -6.57
CA VAL A 17 15.92 -7.26 -7.33
C VAL A 17 14.72 -6.87 -8.20
N GLY A 18 13.87 -7.85 -8.55
CA GLY A 18 12.73 -7.71 -9.44
C GLY A 18 13.05 -8.09 -10.89
N LEU A 19 11.99 -8.27 -11.68
CA LEU A 19 12.05 -8.80 -13.04
C LEU A 19 11.36 -7.88 -14.04
N THR A 20 11.89 -7.80 -15.26
CA THR A 20 11.16 -7.11 -16.33
C THR A 20 9.89 -7.87 -16.71
N THR A 21 8.90 -7.19 -17.27
CA THR A 21 7.68 -7.83 -17.80
C THR A 21 8.01 -8.97 -18.78
N VAL A 22 9.10 -8.84 -19.55
CA VAL A 22 9.54 -9.86 -20.51
C VAL A 22 10.08 -11.09 -19.79
N ASP A 23 10.87 -10.90 -18.74
CA ASP A 23 11.43 -12.01 -17.98
C ASP A 23 10.37 -12.76 -17.19
N VAL A 24 9.41 -12.04 -16.60
CA VAL A 24 8.22 -12.62 -15.96
C VAL A 24 7.45 -13.47 -16.97
N ALA A 25 7.20 -12.97 -18.18
CA ALA A 25 6.49 -13.72 -19.22
C ALA A 25 7.23 -15.00 -19.64
N LYS A 26 8.55 -14.93 -19.84
CA LYS A 26 9.38 -16.07 -20.21
C LYS A 26 9.39 -17.14 -19.11
N LYS A 27 9.70 -16.74 -17.87
CA LYS A 27 9.79 -17.66 -16.73
C LYS A 27 8.44 -18.24 -16.34
N ALA A 28 7.41 -17.40 -16.29
CA ALA A 28 6.07 -17.87 -15.96
C ALA A 28 5.46 -18.69 -17.09
N GLY A 29 5.99 -18.68 -18.31
CA GLY A 29 5.42 -19.38 -19.47
C GLY A 29 4.05 -18.84 -19.85
N VAL A 30 3.90 -17.51 -19.84
CA VAL A 30 2.65 -16.78 -20.08
C VAL A 30 2.88 -15.67 -21.10
N SER A 31 1.89 -15.37 -21.95
CA SER A 31 2.03 -14.31 -22.95
C SER A 31 2.33 -12.94 -22.29
N LYS A 32 3.15 -12.10 -22.95
CA LYS A 32 3.49 -10.76 -22.45
C LYS A 32 2.24 -9.91 -22.19
N THR A 33 1.23 -9.98 -23.06
CA THR A 33 -0.04 -9.26 -22.89
C THR A 33 -0.81 -9.73 -21.67
N THR A 34 -0.85 -11.04 -21.41
CA THR A 34 -1.48 -11.60 -20.21
C THR A 34 -0.73 -11.12 -18.97
N VAL A 35 0.61 -11.18 -18.96
CA VAL A 35 1.41 -10.69 -17.83
C VAL A 35 1.14 -9.22 -17.55
N ILE A 36 1.08 -8.35 -18.57
CA ILE A 36 0.74 -6.93 -18.39
C ILE A 36 -0.60 -6.76 -17.69
N LYS A 37 -1.66 -7.48 -18.13
CA LYS A 37 -2.99 -7.40 -17.50
C LYS A 37 -2.96 -7.82 -16.04
N TYR A 38 -2.30 -8.94 -15.72
CA TYR A 38 -2.24 -9.44 -14.36
C TYR A 38 -1.38 -8.55 -13.46
N LEU A 39 -0.27 -8.00 -13.95
CA LEU A 39 0.56 -7.07 -13.19
C LEU A 39 -0.20 -5.79 -12.83
N SER A 40 -1.04 -5.27 -13.72
CA SER A 40 -1.92 -4.14 -13.41
C SER A 40 -2.86 -4.47 -12.24
N VAL A 41 -3.54 -5.62 -12.29
CA VAL A 41 -4.46 -6.05 -11.23
C VAL A 41 -3.71 -6.30 -9.90
N LEU A 42 -2.62 -7.06 -9.94
CA LEU A 42 -1.81 -7.39 -8.76
C LEU A 42 -1.20 -6.15 -8.11
N SER A 43 -0.85 -5.14 -8.91
CA SER A 43 -0.34 -3.86 -8.42
C SER A 43 -1.43 -3.04 -7.75
N SER A 44 -2.64 -2.99 -8.33
CA SER A 44 -3.81 -2.37 -7.69
C SER A 44 -4.22 -3.08 -6.40
N GLU A 45 -4.05 -4.40 -6.32
CA GLU A 45 -4.24 -5.19 -5.09
C GLU A 45 -3.07 -5.02 -4.09
N GLY A 46 -2.00 -4.31 -4.44
CA GLY A 46 -0.85 -4.06 -3.58
C GLY A 46 0.05 -5.26 -3.33
N GLN A 47 -0.07 -6.34 -4.12
CA GLN A 47 0.75 -7.54 -3.98
C GLN A 47 2.14 -7.37 -4.61
N VAL A 48 2.21 -6.64 -5.72
CA VAL A 48 3.44 -6.34 -6.45
C VAL A 48 3.57 -4.85 -6.69
N GLU A 49 4.80 -4.41 -6.81
CA GLU A 49 5.15 -3.05 -7.19
C GLU A 49 6.23 -3.09 -8.26
N PHE A 50 6.60 -1.91 -8.75
CA PHE A 50 7.71 -1.80 -9.67
C PHE A 50 8.67 -0.68 -9.26
N VAL A 51 9.91 -0.84 -9.68
CA VAL A 51 10.93 0.20 -9.63
C VAL A 51 11.44 0.47 -11.05
N GLU A 52 11.75 1.73 -11.33
CA GLU A 52 12.37 2.13 -12.59
C GLU A 52 13.89 2.13 -12.42
N VAL A 53 14.57 1.36 -13.27
CA VAL A 53 16.03 1.26 -13.31
C VAL A 53 16.46 1.55 -14.73
N GLY A 54 16.98 2.77 -14.96
CA GLY A 54 17.26 3.27 -16.30
C GLY A 54 16.01 3.24 -17.18
N PRO A 55 16.05 2.67 -18.40
CA PRO A 55 14.88 2.59 -19.28
C PRO A 55 13.94 1.42 -18.93
N SER A 56 14.21 0.66 -17.87
CA SER A 56 13.53 -0.60 -17.58
C SER A 56 12.67 -0.51 -16.32
N LYS A 57 11.52 -1.20 -16.37
CA LYS A 57 10.60 -1.38 -15.24
C LYS A 57 10.78 -2.78 -14.66
N LEU A 58 11.17 -2.87 -13.39
CA LEU A 58 11.39 -4.13 -12.67
C LEU A 58 10.27 -4.35 -11.66
N TRP A 59 9.57 -5.48 -11.77
CA TRP A 59 8.48 -5.88 -10.90
C TRP A 59 8.99 -6.76 -9.76
N ARG A 60 8.56 -6.44 -8.54
CA ARG A 60 8.93 -7.19 -7.32
C ARG A 60 7.74 -7.29 -6.37
N THR A 61 7.79 -8.24 -5.46
CA THR A 61 6.78 -8.35 -4.39
C THR A 61 6.93 -7.18 -3.43
N ARG A 62 5.82 -6.55 -3.03
CA ARG A 62 5.84 -5.37 -2.15
C ARG A 62 6.55 -5.62 -0.81
N ASN A 63 6.51 -6.85 -0.31
CA ASN A 63 7.14 -7.23 0.96
C ASN A 63 8.66 -7.51 0.85
N ALA A 64 9.23 -7.53 -0.35
CA ALA A 64 10.67 -7.77 -0.55
C ALA A 64 11.54 -6.58 -0.08
N ILE A 65 10.97 -5.38 0.06
CA ILE A 65 11.68 -4.16 0.51
C ILE A 65 12.21 -4.28 1.95
N ALA A 66 11.63 -5.16 2.77
CA ALA A 66 12.04 -5.28 4.18
C ALA A 66 13.47 -5.86 4.38
N LYS A 67 14.17 -6.30 3.33
CA LYS A 67 15.50 -6.95 3.46
C LYS A 67 16.71 -6.19 2.94
N HIS A 68 16.58 -5.12 2.14
CA HIS A 68 17.74 -4.32 1.75
C HIS A 68 17.38 -2.83 1.57
N GLY A 69 17.92 -1.99 2.45
CA GLY A 69 17.75 -0.55 2.41
C GLY A 69 18.63 0.15 1.36
N GLY A 70 18.15 1.29 0.89
CA GLY A 70 18.95 2.39 0.33
C GLY A 70 18.80 2.65 -1.18
N GLY A 71 17.92 3.57 -1.57
CA GLY A 71 17.91 4.13 -2.94
C GLY A 71 16.56 4.69 -3.43
N HIS A 72 16.31 5.96 -3.12
CA HIS A 72 15.20 6.89 -3.43
C HIS A 72 14.89 7.06 -4.95
N LEU A 73 13.64 7.09 -5.46
CA LEU A 73 12.74 8.26 -5.66
C LEU A 73 11.49 7.88 -6.51
N PRO A 74 10.38 8.66 -6.50
CA PRO A 74 9.72 9.26 -5.38
C PRO A 74 8.64 8.29 -4.88
N ALA A 75 8.69 7.97 -3.60
CA ALA A 75 7.43 7.74 -2.92
C ALA A 75 6.63 9.02 -3.13
N LEU A 76 5.57 8.96 -3.94
CA LEU A 76 4.37 9.67 -3.51
C LEU A 76 4.20 9.22 -2.06
N GLU A 77 4.45 10.14 -1.15
CA GLU A 77 4.13 10.02 0.26
C GLU A 77 2.63 9.78 0.34
N VAL A 78 2.20 8.57 0.04
CA VAL A 78 1.11 7.98 0.76
C VAL A 78 1.77 7.68 2.10
N GLU A 79 1.79 8.72 2.94
CA GLU A 79 1.92 8.56 4.38
C GLU A 79 1.22 7.26 4.73
N ALA A 80 1.96 6.33 5.34
CA ALA A 80 1.45 5.06 5.76
C ALA A 80 0.06 5.30 6.33
N LEU A 81 -0.97 4.87 5.58
CA LEU A 81 -2.35 5.03 6.03
C LEU A 81 -2.36 4.45 7.45
N PRO A 82 -2.81 5.22 8.43
CA PRO A 82 -2.67 4.84 9.83
C PRO A 82 -3.23 3.43 9.98
N VAL A 83 -2.52 2.56 10.69
CA VAL A 83 -3.06 1.27 11.10
C VAL A 83 -4.28 1.59 11.96
N VAL A 84 -5.44 1.52 11.34
CA VAL A 84 -6.72 1.71 12.02
C VAL A 84 -7.03 0.35 12.63
N ASP A 85 -6.60 0.16 13.87
CA ASP A 85 -7.10 -0.97 14.66
C ASP A 85 -8.53 -0.59 15.09
N ILE A 86 -9.51 -1.08 14.34
CA ILE A 86 -10.92 -0.84 14.66
C ILE A 86 -11.32 -1.94 15.62
N ASP A 87 -11.16 -1.68 16.91
CA ASP A 87 -11.64 -2.57 17.96
C ASP A 87 -13.10 -2.25 18.25
N PHE A 88 -14.00 -3.18 17.91
CA PHE A 88 -15.40 -3.09 18.29
C PHE A 88 -15.58 -3.81 19.64
N CYS A 89 -15.38 -3.07 20.73
CA CYS A 89 -15.75 -3.57 22.05
C CYS A 89 -17.28 -3.67 22.12
N ASP A 90 -17.79 -4.89 22.30
CA ASP A 90 -19.23 -5.20 22.35
C ASP A 90 -19.83 -4.83 23.73
N GLY A 91 -19.78 -3.53 24.05
CA GLY A 91 -20.38 -2.92 25.23
C GLY A 91 -21.49 -1.93 24.85
N GLU A 92 -22.41 -1.66 25.77
CA GLU A 92 -23.64 -0.88 25.53
C GLU A 92 -23.39 0.56 25.03
N ASP A 93 -22.14 1.06 25.15
CA ASP A 93 -21.67 2.29 24.53
C ASP A 93 -20.76 1.99 23.33
N LYS A 94 -21.25 2.26 22.11
CA LYS A 94 -20.50 2.10 20.84
C LYS A 94 -19.35 3.11 20.73
N THR A 95 -18.31 2.91 21.52
CA THR A 95 -17.11 3.75 21.51
C THR A 95 -16.13 3.18 20.49
N ILE A 96 -15.73 4.01 19.52
CA ILE A 96 -14.72 3.65 18.54
C ILE A 96 -13.39 4.30 18.95
N TYR A 97 -12.38 3.47 19.18
CA TYR A 97 -11.03 3.93 19.48
C TYR A 97 -10.21 4.00 18.20
N PHE A 98 -9.51 5.13 17.99
CA PHE A 98 -8.55 5.30 16.91
C PHE A 98 -7.24 5.80 17.50
N SER A 99 -6.17 5.05 17.25
CA SER A 99 -4.81 5.43 17.68
C SER A 99 -3.98 5.79 16.46
N PHE A 100 -3.40 6.99 16.45
CA PHE A 100 -2.56 7.45 15.36
C PHE A 100 -1.38 8.27 15.91
N ARG A 101 -0.22 8.17 15.26
CA ARG A 101 0.96 8.96 15.62
C ARG A 101 0.82 10.35 14.99
N VAL A 102 0.98 11.40 15.79
CA VAL A 102 0.85 12.78 15.32
C VAL A 102 2.04 13.60 15.78
N ASN A 103 2.52 14.49 14.91
CA ASN A 103 3.49 15.51 15.29
C ASN A 103 2.85 16.52 16.28
N PRO A 104 3.52 16.92 17.37
CA PRO A 104 2.93 17.78 18.40
C PRO A 104 2.29 19.08 17.87
N ASP A 105 2.90 19.70 16.86
CA ASP A 105 2.40 20.94 16.25
C ASP A 105 1.08 20.76 15.50
N GLN A 106 0.86 19.59 14.90
CA GLN A 106 -0.38 19.26 14.20
C GLN A 106 -1.52 18.95 15.17
N ILE A 107 -1.22 18.41 16.36
CA ILE A 107 -2.23 18.19 17.43
C ILE A 107 -2.88 19.51 17.82
N CYS A 108 -2.10 20.58 17.96
CA CYS A 108 -2.64 21.89 18.33
C CYS A 108 -3.62 22.43 17.28
N SER A 109 -3.31 22.27 15.99
CA SER A 109 -4.21 22.63 14.89
C SER A 109 -5.48 21.79 14.87
N LEU A 110 -5.36 20.48 15.10
CA LEU A 110 -6.48 19.56 15.17
C LEU A 110 -7.43 19.89 16.34
N MET A 111 -6.89 20.11 17.54
CA MET A 111 -7.67 20.45 18.74
C MET A 111 -8.38 21.80 18.61
N LYS A 112 -7.73 22.80 17.99
CA LYS A 112 -8.38 24.10 17.68
C LYS A 112 -9.57 23.93 16.72
N ARG A 113 -9.44 23.03 15.74
CA ARG A 113 -10.50 22.75 14.76
C ARG A 113 -11.67 21.97 15.38
N ALA A 114 -11.37 20.96 16.20
CA ALA A 114 -12.39 20.20 16.94
C ALA A 114 -13.20 21.10 17.89
N LYS A 115 -12.52 22.03 18.60
CA LYS A 115 -13.18 23.02 19.45
C LYS A 115 -14.15 23.93 18.67
N LYS A 116 -13.81 24.29 17.42
CA LYS A 116 -14.70 25.05 16.54
C LYS A 116 -15.97 24.26 16.18
N CYS A 117 -15.84 22.97 15.87
CA CYS A 117 -16.98 22.11 15.56
C CYS A 117 -17.94 21.91 16.75
N LEU A 118 -17.43 21.89 17.98
CA LEU A 118 -18.27 21.83 19.19
C LEU A 118 -19.06 23.13 19.43
N CYS A 119 -18.55 24.28 18.97
CA CYS A 119 -19.26 25.55 19.07
C CYS A 119 -20.42 25.68 18.07
N ASP A 120 -20.34 25.05 16.90
CA ASP A 120 -21.41 25.07 15.89
C ASP A 120 -22.58 24.11 16.20
N ALA A 121 -22.33 23.05 16.97
CA ALA A 121 -23.38 22.13 17.41
C ALA A 121 -24.25 22.69 18.55
N ALA A 122 -23.78 23.73 19.24
CA ALA A 122 -24.48 24.35 20.37
C ALA A 122 -25.33 25.58 19.99
N SER A 123 -25.27 26.04 18.74
CA SER A 123 -25.99 27.24 18.26
C SER A 123 -27.27 26.91 17.47
N THR A 124 -27.70 25.66 17.43
CA THR A 124 -29.00 25.23 16.89
C THR A 124 -29.96 24.88 18.03
N HIS A 125 -30.39 25.90 18.78
CA HIS A 125 -31.66 25.91 19.52
C HIS A 125 -32.09 27.35 19.81
#